data_AF-A0A967P2M5-F1
#
_entry.id   AF-A0A967P2M5-F1
#
_cell.length_a   1.000
_cell.length_b   1.000
_cell.length_c   1.000
_cell.angle_alpha   90.00
_cell.angle_beta   90.00
_cell.angle_gamma   90.00
#
_symmetry.space_group_name_H-M   'P 1'
#
loop_
_entity.id
_entity.type
_entity.pdbx_description
1 polymer ?
#
loop_
_entity_poly.entity_id
_entity_poly.type
_entity_poly.pdbx_seq_one_letter_code
_entity_poly.pdbx_strand_id
1 'polypeptide(L)'
;MATKKKAKKKTAKKKTAAKKAPAVKTIKEPLTKSALYATIAERTDLQKKQVVAVFEELAAVINGHVKRNGAGVFTLPGLLKIKVVRKPATKARKGINPFTGEPTIFKA
;
A
#
# COMPACT_ATOMS: atom_id res chain seq x y z
N MET A 1 12.47 -50.55 -25.40
CA MET A 1 12.59 -49.57 -26.52
C MET A 1 11.20 -49.15 -26.99
N ALA A 2 11.03 -47.85 -27.26
CA ALA A 2 9.98 -47.15 -28.04
C ALA A 2 8.49 -47.36 -27.65
N THR A 3 7.86 -46.45 -26.89
CA THR A 3 7.15 -45.19 -27.30
C THR A 3 5.91 -45.46 -28.18
N LYS A 4 4.67 -45.09 -27.78
CA LYS A 4 4.14 -43.71 -27.70
C LYS A 4 2.88 -43.66 -26.82
N LYS A 5 2.92 -42.86 -25.76
CA LYS A 5 1.79 -42.48 -24.90
C LYS A 5 0.98 -41.39 -25.63
N LYS A 6 -0.27 -41.70 -25.96
CA LYS A 6 -1.23 -40.84 -26.67
C LYS A 6 -1.48 -39.56 -25.86
N ALA A 7 -1.06 -38.42 -26.42
CA ALA A 7 -1.18 -37.10 -25.83
C ALA A 7 -2.66 -36.71 -25.68
N LYS A 8 -3.13 -36.61 -24.44
CA LYS A 8 -4.45 -36.10 -24.08
C LYS A 8 -4.41 -34.57 -24.22
N LYS A 9 -5.00 -34.09 -25.33
CA LYS A 9 -5.29 -32.68 -25.62
C LYS A 9 -5.98 -32.04 -24.40
N LYS A 10 -5.23 -31.32 -23.57
CA LYS A 10 -5.79 -30.47 -22.50
C LYS A 10 -6.43 -29.26 -23.18
N THR A 11 -7.73 -29.39 -23.41
CA THR A 11 -8.66 -28.32 -23.73
C THR A 11 -8.40 -27.10 -22.85
N ALA A 12 -8.15 -25.98 -23.51
CA ALA A 12 -8.04 -24.65 -22.94
C ALA A 12 -9.20 -24.40 -21.97
N LYS A 13 -8.86 -24.16 -20.69
CA LYS A 13 -9.82 -23.72 -19.68
C LYS A 13 -10.29 -22.32 -20.08
N LYS A 14 -11.49 -22.32 -20.64
CA LYS A 14 -12.42 -21.20 -20.83
C LYS A 14 -12.24 -20.15 -19.72
N LYS A 15 -11.89 -18.92 -20.12
CA LYS A 15 -11.97 -17.70 -19.30
C LYS A 15 -13.39 -17.60 -18.72
N THR A 16 -13.55 -17.93 -17.45
CA THR A 16 -14.76 -17.65 -16.69
C THR A 16 -14.64 -16.26 -16.08
N ALA A 17 -15.34 -15.32 -16.72
CA ALA A 17 -16.00 -14.14 -16.20
C ALA A 17 -15.49 -13.57 -14.85
N ALA A 18 -15.02 -12.34 -14.91
CA ALA A 18 -14.84 -11.45 -13.78
C ALA A 18 -16.14 -11.39 -12.95
N LYS A 19 -16.17 -12.14 -11.84
CA LYS A 19 -17.13 -11.90 -10.76
C LYS A 19 -16.80 -10.51 -10.20
N LYS A 20 -17.69 -9.55 -10.40
CA LYS A 20 -17.64 -8.25 -9.72
C LYS A 20 -17.52 -8.53 -8.21
N ALA A 21 -16.40 -8.13 -7.62
CA ALA A 21 -16.18 -8.25 -6.19
C ALA A 21 -17.30 -7.48 -5.45
N PRO A 22 -17.85 -8.05 -4.36
CA PRO A 22 -18.90 -7.40 -3.58
C PRO A 22 -18.39 -6.08 -3.00
N ALA A 23 -19.26 -5.05 -3.02
CA ALA A 23 -18.98 -3.73 -2.50
C ALA A 23 -18.51 -3.77 -1.03
N VAL A 24 -17.52 -2.93 -0.70
CA VAL A 24 -16.97 -2.86 0.66
C VAL A 24 -18.05 -2.31 1.60
N LYS A 25 -18.57 -3.16 2.50
CA LYS A 25 -19.44 -2.71 3.60
C LYS A 25 -18.66 -1.76 4.51
N THR A 26 -19.33 -0.78 5.09
CA THR A 26 -18.73 0.24 5.97
C THR A 26 -17.88 -0.41 7.07
N ILE A 27 -16.60 -0.09 7.07
CA ILE A 27 -15.64 -0.59 8.06
C ILE A 27 -15.81 0.27 9.32
N LYS A 28 -16.37 -0.29 10.39
CA LYS A 28 -16.66 0.43 11.65
C LYS A 28 -15.48 0.44 12.63
N GLU A 29 -14.55 -0.50 12.49
CA GLU A 29 -13.38 -0.65 13.34
C GLU A 29 -12.09 -0.58 12.51
N PRO A 30 -11.01 0.02 13.03
CA PRO A 30 -9.75 0.10 12.30
C PRO A 30 -9.20 -1.30 11.99
N LEU A 31 -9.09 -1.63 10.71
CA LEU A 31 -8.51 -2.90 10.30
C LEU A 31 -7.03 -2.97 10.67
N THR A 32 -6.63 -4.03 11.35
CA THR A 32 -5.22 -4.35 11.57
C THR A 32 -4.54 -4.74 10.24
N LYS A 33 -3.22 -4.56 10.15
CA LYS A 33 -2.43 -4.86 8.93
C LYS A 33 -2.72 -6.26 8.37
N SER A 34 -2.85 -7.25 9.26
CA SER A 34 -3.15 -8.64 8.92
C SER A 34 -4.59 -8.84 8.42
N ALA A 35 -5.57 -8.15 9.01
CA ALA A 35 -6.96 -8.21 8.58
C ALA A 35 -7.16 -7.58 7.20
N LEU A 36 -6.47 -6.47 6.92
CA LEU A 36 -6.47 -5.81 5.61
C LEU A 36 -5.93 -6.73 4.51
N TYR A 37 -4.81 -7.42 4.77
CA TYR A 37 -4.24 -8.38 3.83
C TYR A 37 -5.14 -9.60 3.60
N ALA A 38 -5.86 -10.06 4.62
CA ALA A 38 -6.83 -11.14 4.48
C ALA A 38 -8.03 -10.73 3.60
N THR A 39 -8.62 -9.56 3.84
CA THR A 39 -9.74 -9.06 3.03
C THR A 39 -9.36 -8.83 1.56
N ILE A 40 -8.15 -8.36 1.30
CA ILE A 40 -7.65 -8.20 -0.07
C ILE A 40 -7.46 -9.58 -0.72
N ALA A 41 -6.77 -10.50 -0.05
CA ALA A 41 -6.53 -11.86 -0.56
C ALA A 41 -7.84 -12.59 -0.92
N GLU A 42 -8.86 -12.48 -0.07
CA GLU A 42 -10.19 -13.07 -0.29
C GLU A 42 -10.94 -12.47 -1.48
N ARG A 43 -10.72 -11.19 -1.79
CA ARG A 43 -11.42 -10.48 -2.88
C ARG A 43 -10.70 -10.55 -4.21
N THR A 44 -9.38 -10.67 -4.20
CA THR A 44 -8.56 -10.74 -5.41
C THR A 44 -8.20 -12.18 -5.79
N ASP A 45 -8.65 -13.17 -5.02
CA ASP A 45 -8.28 -14.59 -5.16
C ASP A 45 -6.75 -14.80 -5.23
N LEU A 46 -6.00 -14.01 -4.44
CA LEU A 46 -4.53 -14.07 -4.37
C LEU A 46 -4.07 -14.73 -3.08
N GLN A 47 -2.93 -15.40 -3.13
CA GLN A 47 -2.31 -15.92 -1.92
C GLN A 47 -1.85 -14.77 -1.01
N LYS A 48 -2.05 -14.91 0.31
CA LYS A 48 -1.61 -13.90 1.30
C LYS A 48 -0.14 -13.51 1.14
N LYS A 49 0.73 -14.47 0.78
CA LYS A 49 2.16 -14.21 0.50
C LYS A 49 2.37 -13.24 -0.66
N GLN A 50 1.59 -13.36 -1.73
CA GLN A 50 1.67 -12.47 -2.89
C GLN A 50 1.16 -11.07 -2.54
N VAL A 51 0.09 -10.98 -1.73
CA VAL A 51 -0.41 -9.68 -1.24
C VAL A 51 0.65 -8.98 -0.40
N VAL A 52 1.32 -9.69 0.52
CA VAL A 52 2.42 -9.14 1.32
C VAL A 52 3.55 -8.61 0.43
N ALA A 53 4.00 -9.41 -0.56
CA ALA A 53 5.05 -9.00 -1.48
C ALA A 53 4.70 -7.73 -2.27
N VAL A 54 3.45 -7.60 -2.73
CA VAL A 54 2.98 -6.38 -3.43
C VAL A 54 3.06 -5.16 -2.52
N PHE A 55 2.66 -5.26 -1.26
CA PHE A 55 2.73 -4.13 -0.32
C PHE A 55 4.17 -3.79 0.10
N GLU A 56 5.06 -4.77 0.19
CA GLU A 56 6.49 -4.55 0.45
C GLU A 56 7.17 -3.82 -0.72
N GLU A 57 6.94 -4.27 -1.95
CA GLU A 57 7.45 -3.59 -3.15
C GLU A 57 6.85 -2.18 -3.30
N LEU A 58 5.55 -2.03 -3.05
CA LEU A 58 4.91 -0.71 -3.06
C LEU A 58 5.58 0.24 -2.05
N ALA A 59 5.90 -0.25 -0.84
CA ALA A 59 6.60 0.54 0.16
C ALA A 59 8.04 0.89 -0.28
N ALA A 60 8.75 -0.04 -0.94
CA ALA A 60 10.08 0.21 -1.49
C ALA A 60 10.06 1.29 -2.59
N VAL A 61 9.08 1.22 -3.51
CA VAL A 61 8.89 2.22 -4.58
C VAL A 61 8.53 3.59 -4.00
N ILE A 62 7.64 3.64 -2.99
CA ILE A 62 7.30 4.88 -2.30
C ILE A 62 8.54 5.48 -1.62
N ASN A 63 9.34 4.66 -0.92
CA ASN A 63 10.60 5.11 -0.33
C ASN A 63 11.57 5.68 -1.39
N GLY A 64 11.64 5.05 -2.58
CA GLY A 64 12.40 5.59 -3.71
C GLY A 64 11.95 6.99 -4.15
N HIS A 65 10.64 7.21 -4.21
CA HIS A 65 10.05 8.51 -4.61
C HIS A 65 10.17 9.60 -3.54
N VAL A 66 10.19 9.20 -2.26
CA VAL A 66 10.21 10.13 -1.10
C VAL A 66 11.63 10.55 -0.68
N LYS A 67 12.66 9.81 -1.11
CA LYS A 67 14.07 10.13 -0.82
C LYS A 67 14.47 11.54 -1.24
N ARG A 68 15.60 12.02 -0.68
CA ARG A 68 16.11 13.39 -0.89
C ARG A 68 16.35 13.78 -2.36
N ASN A 69 16.48 12.80 -3.26
CA ASN A 69 16.62 13.00 -4.71
C ASN A 69 15.51 12.31 -5.51
N GLY A 70 14.44 11.86 -4.86
CA GLY A 70 13.29 11.24 -5.54
C GLY A 70 12.37 12.28 -6.15
N ALA A 71 11.40 11.82 -6.94
CA ALA A 71 10.42 12.67 -7.62
C ALA A 71 9.58 13.55 -6.67
N GLY A 72 9.56 13.23 -5.36
CA GLY A 72 8.85 14.00 -4.34
C GLY A 72 7.33 13.94 -4.45
N VAL A 73 6.81 13.23 -5.47
CA VAL A 73 5.39 13.00 -5.71
C VAL A 73 5.23 11.54 -6.14
N PHE A 74 4.41 10.79 -5.42
CA PHE A 74 3.97 9.46 -5.79
C PHE A 74 2.45 9.48 -5.94
N THR A 75 1.96 9.10 -7.12
CA THR A 75 0.53 9.03 -7.40
C THR A 75 0.15 7.57 -7.55
N LEU A 76 -0.73 7.09 -6.67
CA LEU A 76 -1.38 5.79 -6.83
C LEU A 76 -2.76 6.05 -7.45
N PRO A 77 -2.97 5.73 -8.74
CA PRO A 77 -4.22 6.01 -9.43
C PRO A 77 -5.42 5.45 -8.68
N GLY A 78 -6.43 6.28 -8.43
CA GLY A 78 -7.67 5.88 -7.78
C GLY A 78 -7.63 5.71 -6.26
N LEU A 79 -6.48 5.91 -5.59
CA LEU A 79 -6.40 5.86 -4.12
C LEU A 79 -5.87 7.15 -3.51
N LEU A 80 -4.61 7.52 -3.81
CA LEU A 80 -3.94 8.58 -3.06
C LEU A 80 -2.75 9.18 -3.81
N LYS A 81 -2.44 10.43 -3.49
CA LYS A 81 -1.26 11.17 -3.95
C LYS A 81 -0.41 11.56 -2.75
N ILE A 82 0.81 11.04 -2.68
CA ILE A 82 1.79 11.35 -1.64
C ILE A 82 2.71 12.44 -2.18
N LYS A 83 2.75 13.61 -1.51
CA LYS A 83 3.64 14.72 -1.85
C LYS A 83 4.59 14.99 -0.68
N VAL A 84 5.89 15.01 -0.96
CA VAL A 84 6.91 15.39 0.01
C VAL A 84 6.93 16.92 0.11
N VAL A 85 6.55 17.43 1.27
CA VAL A 85 6.65 18.87 1.59
C VAL A 85 7.86 19.07 2.49
N ARG A 86 8.91 19.69 1.94
CA ARG A 86 10.06 20.13 2.75
C ARG A 86 9.72 21.45 3.41
N LYS A 87 9.42 21.40 4.70
CA LYS A 87 9.27 22.62 5.50
C LYS A 87 10.68 23.18 5.79
N PRO A 88 10.94 24.47 5.51
CA PRO A 88 12.20 25.08 5.88
C PRO A 88 12.34 25.11 7.41
N ALA A 89 13.58 25.06 7.89
CA ALA A 89 13.87 25.15 9.32
C ALA A 89 13.33 26.49 9.85
N THR A 90 12.36 26.42 10.76
CA THR A 90 11.87 27.61 11.47
C THR A 90 12.89 27.97 12.54
N LYS A 91 13.33 29.24 12.56
CA LYS A 91 14.26 29.75 13.58
C LYS A 91 13.70 29.50 14.98
N ALA A 92 14.61 29.27 15.94
CA ALA A 92 14.23 29.08 17.33
C ALA A 92 13.39 30.27 17.81
N ARG A 93 12.19 30.00 18.31
CA ARG A 93 11.25 31.03 18.76
C ARG A 93 10.80 30.74 20.18
N LYS A 94 10.70 31.80 21.00
CA LYS A 94 10.03 31.73 22.29
C LYS A 94 8.54 31.56 22.02
N GLY A 95 7.94 30.55 22.61
CA GLY A 95 6.49 30.35 22.52
C GLY A 95 5.97 29.75 23.82
N ILE A 96 4.66 29.77 23.96
CA ILE A 96 3.99 29.16 25.11
C ILE A 96 3.72 27.70 24.75
N ASN A 97 4.10 26.77 25.62
CA ASN A 97 3.77 25.36 25.40
C ASN A 97 2.25 25.20 25.52
N PRO A 98 1.54 24.76 24.46
CA PRO A 98 0.09 24.67 24.45
C PRO A 98 -0.48 23.69 25.49
N PHE A 99 0.35 22.84 26.10
CA PHE A 99 -0.06 21.91 27.16
C PHE A 99 0.19 22.39 28.59
N THR A 100 1.24 23.19 28.84
CA THR A 100 1.63 23.59 30.21
C THR A 100 1.53 25.08 30.47
N GLY A 101 1.28 25.91 29.45
CA GLY A 101 1.15 27.36 29.61
C GLY A 101 2.45 28.10 29.94
N GLU A 102 3.55 27.37 30.12
CA GLU A 102 4.85 27.95 30.44
C GLU A 102 5.62 28.39 29.19
N PRO A 103 6.43 29.45 29.29
CA PRO A 103 7.28 29.91 28.20
C PRO A 103 8.39 28.88 27.93
N THR A 104 8.41 28.31 26.73
CA THR A 104 9.42 27.35 26.27
C THR A 104 10.07 27.83 24.97
N ILE A 105 11.36 27.52 24.82
CA ILE A 105 12.10 27.81 23.60
C ILE A 105 11.84 26.64 22.64
N PHE A 106 11.09 26.90 21.57
CA PHE A 106 10.96 25.94 20.47
C PHE A 106 12.26 25.96 19.68
N LYS A 107 13.07 24.91 19.87
CA LYS A 107 14.32 24.69 19.11
C LYS A 107 13.99 24.48 17.63
N ALA A 108 14.93 24.88 16.77
CA ALA A 108 14.85 24.77 15.31
C ALA A 108 14.91 23.31 14.83
#